data_AF-A0A941RKZ3-F1
#
_entry.id   AF-A0A941RKZ3-F1
#
_cell.length_a   1.000
_cell.length_b   1.000
_cell.length_c   1.000
_cell.angle_alpha   90.00
_cell.angle_beta   90.00
_cell.angle_gamma   90.00
#
_symmetry.space_group_name_H-M   'P 1'
#
loop_
_entity.id
_entity.type
_entity.pdbx_description
1 polymer ?
#
loop_
_entity_poly.entity_id
_entity_poly.type
_entity_poly.pdbx_seq_one_letter_code
_entity_poly.pdbx_strand_id
1 'polypeptide(L)'
;MSLSVPLFVRNGYRAEVVAARADAAAASAEAERSRAALIADSRRAVEGYAATRQAWERWRASRGTDVERRTGLLERLWREGELSTSDYLLQLDQTLDTAMAGIDLESRLWRNYIDYLAAAGQLERWVGLEDLP
;
A
#
# COMPACT_ATOMS: atom_id res chain seq x y z
N MET A 1 17.31 -53.35 54.00
CA MET A 1 16.77 -52.15 53.32
C MET A 1 17.90 -51.50 52.55
N SER A 2 17.80 -51.46 51.22
CA SER A 2 18.76 -50.76 50.36
C SER A 2 18.04 -49.58 49.70
N LEU A 3 18.48 -48.36 50.00
CA LEU A 3 18.02 -47.15 49.34
C LEU A 3 18.90 -46.92 48.09
N SER A 4 18.28 -46.91 46.91
CA SER A 4 18.95 -46.56 45.65
C SER A 4 18.56 -45.14 45.27
N VAL A 5 19.54 -44.24 45.29
CA VAL A 5 19.40 -42.86 44.77
C VAL A 5 20.02 -42.86 43.37
N PRO A 6 19.27 -42.53 42.30
CA PRO A 6 19.81 -42.51 40.95
C PRO A 6 20.80 -41.34 40.82
N LEU A 7 22.06 -41.65 40.54
CA LEU A 7 23.04 -40.64 40.13
C LEU A 7 22.87 -40.37 38.63
N PHE A 8 22.43 -39.16 38.31
CA PHE A 8 22.41 -38.64 36.94
C PHE A 8 23.84 -38.32 36.48
N VAL A 9 24.64 -39.33 36.17
CA VAL A 9 26.04 -39.15 35.71
C VAL A 9 26.12 -38.72 34.24
N ARG A 10 24.98 -38.55 33.53
CA ARG A 10 25.00 -38.31 32.08
C ARG A 10 23.96 -37.34 31.49
N ASN A 11 23.28 -36.55 32.31
CA ASN A 11 22.48 -35.41 31.82
C ASN A 11 22.56 -34.28 32.84
N GLY A 12 23.70 -33.58 32.85
CA GLY A 12 23.74 -32.28 33.50
C GLY A 12 22.98 -31.33 32.60
N TYR A 13 21.75 -30.97 32.96
CA TYR A 13 20.74 -30.10 32.31
C TYR A 13 21.24 -28.81 31.60
N ARG A 14 22.55 -28.58 31.56
CA ARG A 14 23.27 -27.56 30.82
C ARG A 14 22.99 -27.60 29.31
N ALA A 15 22.85 -28.77 28.70
CA ALA A 15 22.56 -28.85 27.26
C ALA A 15 21.17 -28.30 26.95
N GLU A 16 20.18 -28.66 27.77
CA GLU A 16 18.80 -28.18 27.71
C GLU A 16 18.71 -26.68 28.02
N VAL A 17 19.47 -26.19 29.01
CA VAL A 17 19.54 -24.75 29.32
C VAL A 17 20.21 -23.96 28.19
N VAL A 18 21.25 -24.51 27.55
CA VAL A 18 21.89 -23.89 26.37
C VAL A 18 20.93 -23.86 25.19
N ALA A 19 20.22 -24.95 24.91
CA ALA A 19 19.20 -25.00 23.88
C ALA A 19 18.08 -23.98 24.15
N ALA A 20 17.52 -23.96 25.35
CA ALA A 20 16.48 -23.00 25.74
C ALA A 20 16.94 -21.54 25.63
N ARG A 21 18.21 -21.25 25.91
CA ARG A 21 18.79 -19.91 25.71
C ARG A 21 18.93 -19.56 24.22
N ALA A 22 19.35 -20.52 23.39
CA ALA A 22 19.43 -20.33 21.95
C ALA A 22 18.04 -20.09 21.35
N ASP A 23 17.03 -20.85 21.77
CA ASP A 23 15.64 -20.68 21.36
C ASP A 23 15.09 -19.31 21.78
N ALA A 24 15.36 -18.88 23.02
CA ALA A 24 14.97 -17.55 23.48
C ALA A 24 15.63 -16.42 22.66
N ALA A 25 16.92 -16.55 22.32
CA ALA A 25 17.63 -15.59 21.48
C ALA A 25 17.09 -15.58 20.03
N ALA A 26 16.72 -16.74 19.49
CA ALA A 26 16.09 -16.83 18.18
C ALA A 26 14.71 -16.15 18.18
N ALA A 27 13.90 -16.39 19.22
CA ALA A 27 12.60 -15.76 19.38
C ALA A 27 12.70 -14.24 19.52
N SER A 28 13.68 -13.72 20.27
CA SER A 28 13.89 -12.27 20.36
C SER A 28 14.31 -11.66 19.02
N ALA A 29 15.22 -12.33 18.29
CA ALA A 29 15.65 -11.88 16.97
C ALA A 29 14.50 -11.90 15.94
N GLU A 30 13.59 -12.87 16.04
CA GLU A 30 12.38 -12.91 15.20
C GLU A 30 11.40 -11.78 15.53
N ALA A 31 11.19 -11.49 16.82
CA ALA A 31 10.35 -10.39 17.26
C ALA A 31 10.90 -9.03 16.81
N GLU A 32 12.22 -8.83 16.90
CA GLU A 32 12.88 -7.60 16.42
C GLU A 32 12.74 -7.44 14.91
N ARG A 33 12.94 -8.52 14.14
CA ARG A 33 12.75 -8.52 12.67
C ARG A 33 11.31 -8.19 12.30
N SER A 34 10.34 -8.82 12.96
CA SER A 34 8.91 -8.56 12.75
C SER A 34 8.56 -7.10 13.06
N ARG A 35 9.08 -6.57 14.17
CA ARG A 35 8.87 -5.16 14.55
C ARG A 35 9.47 -4.20 13.52
N ALA A 36 10.69 -4.47 13.05
CA ALA A 36 11.33 -3.65 12.02
C ALA A 36 10.53 -3.66 10.71
N ALA A 37 10.02 -4.82 10.29
CA ALA A 37 9.17 -4.96 9.12
C ALA A 37 7.88 -4.15 9.26
N LEU A 38 7.17 -4.26 10.39
CA LEU A 38 5.95 -3.49 10.67
C LEU A 38 6.18 -1.97 10.64
N ILE A 39 7.29 -1.50 11.21
CA ILE A 39 7.65 -0.07 11.16
C ILE A 39 7.93 0.37 9.73
N ALA A 40 8.67 -0.42 8.96
CA ALA A 40 9.00 -0.11 7.57
C ALA A 40 7.74 -0.08 6.69
N ASP A 41 6.84 -1.04 6.86
CA ASP A 41 5.57 -1.12 6.13
C ASP A 41 4.65 0.04 6.49
N SER A 42 4.53 0.37 7.78
CA SER A 42 3.75 1.53 8.23
C SER A 42 4.26 2.83 7.64
N ARG A 43 5.59 3.04 7.66
CA ARG A 43 6.22 4.21 7.06
C ARG A 43 5.96 4.28 5.57
N ARG A 44 6.10 3.16 4.85
CA ARG A 44 5.83 3.09 3.40
C ARG A 44 4.39 3.45 3.09
N ALA A 45 3.41 2.97 3.87
CA ALA A 45 2.00 3.26 3.67
C ALA A 45 1.70 4.76 3.86
N VAL A 46 2.23 5.37 4.92
CA VAL A 46 2.06 6.81 5.19
C VAL A 46 2.67 7.66 4.07
N GLU A 47 3.93 7.39 3.71
CA GLU A 47 4.63 8.13 2.66
C GLU A 47 3.96 7.93 1.29
N GLY A 48 3.54 6.70 0.98
CA GLY A 48 2.86 6.37 -0.27
C GLY A 48 1.50 7.05 -0.42
N TYR A 49 0.70 7.10 0.64
CA TYR A 49 -0.56 7.83 0.64
C TYR A 49 -0.35 9.34 0.48
N ALA A 50 0.58 9.93 1.23
CA ALA A 50 0.89 11.36 1.12
C ALA A 50 1.34 11.74 -0.31
N ALA A 51 2.22 10.94 -0.91
CA ALA A 51 2.73 11.17 -2.27
C ALA A 51 1.62 11.06 -3.33
N THR A 52 0.79 10.02 -3.26
CA THR A 52 -0.32 9.83 -4.23
C THR A 52 -1.41 10.87 -4.08
N ARG A 53 -1.72 11.30 -2.84
CA ARG A 53 -2.63 12.42 -2.59
C ARG A 53 -2.13 13.72 -3.22
N GLN A 54 -0.86 14.05 -3.02
CA GLN A 54 -0.27 15.25 -3.63
C GLN A 54 -0.27 15.18 -5.16
N ALA A 55 0.02 14.00 -5.73
CA ALA A 55 -0.06 13.80 -7.17
C ALA A 55 -1.49 14.02 -7.70
N TRP A 56 -2.50 13.49 -7.01
CA TRP A 56 -3.91 13.68 -7.35
C TRP A 56 -4.36 15.14 -7.27
N GLU A 57 -3.98 15.85 -6.20
CA GLU A 57 -4.28 17.27 -6.04
C GLU A 57 -3.69 18.11 -7.19
N ARG A 58 -2.44 17.83 -7.59
CA ARG A 58 -1.80 18.47 -8.75
C ARG A 58 -2.48 18.11 -10.06
N TRP A 59 -2.88 16.85 -10.24
CA TRP A 59 -3.59 16.39 -11.42
C TRP A 59 -4.92 17.12 -11.60
N ARG A 60 -5.75 17.19 -10.55
CA ARG A 60 -7.05 17.88 -10.60
C ARG A 60 -6.94 19.38 -10.81
N ALA A 61 -5.84 20.00 -10.37
CA ALA A 61 -5.60 21.43 -10.57
C ALA A 61 -5.07 21.77 -11.99
N SER A 62 -4.65 20.77 -12.77
CA SER A 62 -4.12 20.98 -14.11
C SER A 62 -5.25 21.29 -15.10
N ARG A 63 -5.09 22.32 -15.93
CA ARG A 63 -6.10 22.67 -16.95
C ARG A 63 -6.26 21.60 -18.04
N GLY A 64 -5.23 20.78 -18.26
CA GLY A 64 -5.23 19.74 -19.30
C GLY A 64 -6.01 18.48 -18.92
N THR A 65 -6.47 18.37 -17.67
CA THR A 65 -7.16 17.18 -17.15
C THR A 65 -8.68 17.35 -17.12
N ASP A 66 -9.18 18.50 -17.57
CA ASP A 66 -10.60 18.76 -17.83
C ASP A 66 -10.98 18.15 -19.19
N VAL A 67 -11.28 16.86 -19.15
CA VAL A 67 -11.53 15.99 -20.32
C VAL A 67 -12.79 16.45 -21.07
N GLU A 68 -13.85 16.80 -20.34
CA GLU A 68 -15.12 17.24 -20.90
C GLU A 68 -14.97 18.57 -21.65
N ARG A 69 -14.31 19.55 -21.03
CA ARG A 69 -14.05 20.84 -21.70
C ARG A 69 -13.21 20.65 -22.96
N ARG A 70 -12.17 19.82 -22.89
CA ARG A 70 -11.28 19.58 -24.02
C ARG A 70 -12.01 18.88 -25.17
N THR A 71 -12.76 17.83 -24.86
CA THR A 71 -13.55 17.09 -25.86
C THR A 71 -14.59 17.99 -26.53
N GLY A 72 -15.31 18.81 -25.75
CA GLY A 72 -16.29 19.75 -26.29
C GLY A 72 -15.69 20.84 -27.19
N LEU A 73 -14.47 21.32 -26.87
CA LEU A 73 -13.75 22.25 -27.74
C LEU A 73 -13.32 21.59 -29.04
N LEU A 74 -12.76 20.39 -28.98
CA LEU A 74 -12.33 19.63 -30.17
C LEU A 74 -13.50 19.36 -31.12
N GLU A 75 -14.65 18.96 -30.58
CA GLU A 75 -15.86 18.72 -31.37
C GLU A 75 -16.36 20.00 -32.05
N ARG A 76 -16.33 21.14 -31.35
CA ARG A 76 -16.72 22.43 -31.94
C ARG A 76 -15.81 22.82 -33.12
N LEU A 77 -14.49 22.79 -32.92
CA LEU A 77 -13.52 23.17 -33.95
C LEU A 77 -13.63 22.28 -35.20
N TRP A 78 -13.87 20.98 -35.00
CA TRP A 78 -14.10 20.06 -36.11
C TRP A 78 -15.39 20.38 -36.87
N ARG A 79 -16.50 20.67 -36.17
CA ARG A 79 -17.78 21.04 -36.80
C ARG A 79 -17.71 22.35 -37.56
N GLU A 80 -16.90 23.30 -37.10
CA GLU A 80 -16.66 24.58 -37.76
C GLU A 80 -15.67 24.47 -38.94
N GLY A 81 -15.06 23.29 -39.14
CA GLY A 81 -14.08 23.03 -40.20
C GLY A 81 -12.69 23.62 -39.92
N GLU A 82 -12.47 24.17 -38.72
CA GLU A 82 -11.19 24.71 -38.27
C GLU A 82 -10.19 23.60 -37.90
N LEU A 83 -10.67 22.37 -37.72
CA LEU A 83 -9.85 21.19 -37.41
C LEU A 83 -10.11 20.07 -38.42
N SER A 84 -9.04 19.50 -38.97
CA SER A 84 -9.17 18.33 -39.87
C SER A 84 -9.70 17.12 -39.09
N THR A 85 -10.36 16.19 -39.79
CA THR A 85 -10.88 14.97 -39.13
C THR A 85 -9.75 14.11 -38.54
N SER A 86 -8.59 14.04 -39.21
CA SER A 86 -7.43 13.32 -38.70
C SER A 86 -6.87 13.95 -37.43
N ASP A 87 -6.76 15.28 -37.39
CA ASP A 87 -6.26 16.01 -36.21
C ASP A 87 -7.26 15.91 -35.04
N TYR A 88 -8.55 15.95 -35.34
CA TYR A 88 -9.62 15.72 -34.35
C TYR A 88 -9.47 14.36 -33.68
N LEU A 89 -9.38 13.28 -34.46
CA LEU A 89 -9.26 11.93 -33.92
C LEU A 89 -7.97 11.76 -33.09
N LEU A 90 -6.85 12.30 -33.57
CA LEU A 90 -5.58 12.26 -32.84
C LEU A 90 -5.67 12.99 -31.49
N GLN A 91 -6.26 14.19 -31.46
CA GLN A 91 -6.38 14.96 -30.23
C GLN A 91 -7.42 14.38 -29.27
N LEU A 92 -8.46 13.72 -29.79
CA LEU A 92 -9.45 13.00 -29.00
C LEU A 92 -8.80 11.79 -28.31
N ASP A 93 -7.99 11.00 -29.04
CA ASP A 93 -7.24 9.88 -28.49
C ASP A 93 -6.32 10.31 -27.34
N GLN A 94 -5.53 11.38 -27.54
CA GLN A 94 -4.70 11.97 -26.47
C GLN A 94 -5.51 12.44 -25.26
N THR A 95 -6.74 12.89 -25.48
CA THR A 95 -7.64 13.33 -24.40
C THR A 95 -8.15 12.13 -23.60
N LEU A 96 -8.44 11.01 -24.27
CA LEU A 96 -8.82 9.75 -23.62
C LEU A 96 -7.65 9.14 -22.85
N ASP A 97 -6.44 9.13 -23.40
CA ASP A 97 -5.23 8.70 -22.69
C ASP A 97 -5.00 9.51 -21.41
N THR A 98 -5.23 10.82 -21.49
CA THR A 98 -5.17 11.70 -20.32
C THR A 98 -6.23 11.30 -19.30
N ALA A 99 -7.48 11.04 -19.72
CA ALA A 99 -8.54 10.59 -18.83
C ALA A 99 -8.18 9.27 -18.12
N MET A 100 -7.64 8.29 -18.87
CA MET A 100 -7.20 7.00 -18.35
C MET A 100 -6.08 7.16 -17.31
N ALA A 101 -5.08 8.01 -17.56
CA ALA A 101 -4.04 8.31 -16.60
C ALA A 101 -4.60 8.92 -15.29
N GLY A 102 -5.67 9.72 -15.38
CA GLY A 102 -6.40 10.24 -14.23
C GLY A 102 -7.08 9.15 -13.41
N ILE A 103 -7.79 8.23 -14.06
CA ILE A 103 -8.45 7.08 -13.42
C ILE A 103 -7.43 6.18 -12.72
N ASP A 104 -6.29 5.92 -13.37
CA ASP A 104 -5.21 5.14 -12.79
C ASP A 104 -4.61 5.80 -11.54
N LEU A 105 -4.44 7.13 -11.58
CA LEU A 105 -3.94 7.89 -10.44
C LEU A 105 -4.93 7.89 -9.27
N GLU A 106 -6.22 8.07 -9.54
CA GLU A 106 -7.27 7.97 -8.53
C GLU A 106 -7.32 6.56 -7.91
N SER A 107 -7.22 5.53 -8.75
CA SER A 107 -7.19 4.14 -8.29
C SER A 107 -5.98 3.85 -7.38
N ARG A 108 -4.81 4.44 -7.68
CA ARG A 108 -3.62 4.36 -6.82
C ARG A 108 -3.81 5.10 -5.50
N LEU A 109 -4.47 6.26 -5.52
CA LEU A 109 -4.81 7.00 -4.32
C LEU A 109 -5.67 6.16 -3.38
N TRP A 110 -6.72 5.51 -3.90
CA TRP A 110 -7.59 4.65 -3.11
C TRP A 110 -6.87 3.45 -2.51
N ARG A 111 -6.02 2.77 -3.30
CA ARG A 111 -5.19 1.66 -2.78
C ARG A 111 -4.28 2.11 -1.65
N ASN A 112 -3.53 3.21 -1.86
CA ASN A 112 -2.62 3.70 -0.83
C ASN A 112 -3.36 4.22 0.42
N TYR A 113 -4.59 4.72 0.26
CA TYR A 113 -5.43 5.08 1.39
C TYR A 113 -5.85 3.86 2.21
N ILE A 114 -6.24 2.77 1.55
CA ILE A 114 -6.55 1.49 2.21
C ILE A 114 -5.31 0.95 2.93
N ASP A 115 -4.13 0.95 2.27
CA ASP A 115 -2.87 0.52 2.89
C ASP A 115 -2.52 1.37 4.12
N TYR A 116 -2.75 2.68 4.05
CA TYR A 116 -2.61 3.58 5.20
C TYR A 116 -3.56 3.23 6.34
N LEU A 117 -4.84 2.98 6.06
CA LEU A 117 -5.82 2.57 7.06
C LEU A 117 -5.43 1.24 7.72
N ALA A 118 -4.93 0.28 6.93
CA ALA A 118 -4.43 -1.00 7.45
C ALA A 118 -3.23 -0.79 8.38
N ALA A 119 -2.25 0.01 7.96
CA ALA A 119 -1.07 0.34 8.76
C ALA A 119 -1.40 1.14 10.04
N ALA A 120 -2.48 1.93 10.02
CA ALA A 120 -2.97 2.68 11.16
C ALA A 120 -3.87 1.86 12.10
N GLY A 121 -4.20 0.61 11.76
CA GLY A 121 -5.16 -0.20 12.51
C GLY A 121 -6.59 0.34 12.46
N GLN A 122 -6.92 1.11 11.42
CA GLN A 122 -8.23 1.75 11.25
C GLN A 122 -9.09 1.09 10.16
N LEU A 123 -8.56 0.08 9.46
CA LEU A 123 -9.25 -0.54 8.35
C LEU A 123 -10.57 -1.18 8.79
N GLU A 124 -10.58 -1.99 9.86
CA GLU A 124 -11.77 -2.67 10.38
C GLU A 124 -12.89 -1.71 10.77
N ARG A 125 -12.53 -0.59 11.43
CA ARG A 125 -13.45 0.51 11.73
C ARG A 125 -14.07 1.08 10.46
N TRP A 126 -13.22 1.34 9.48
CA TRP A 126 -13.62 1.99 8.25
C TRP A 126 -14.54 1.11 7.39
N VAL A 127 -14.31 -0.21 7.35
CA VAL A 127 -15.20 -1.17 6.68
C VAL A 127 -16.41 -1.61 7.52
N GLY A 128 -16.53 -1.16 8.77
CA GLY A 128 -17.65 -1.51 9.66
C GLY A 128 -17.61 -2.94 10.19
N LEU A 129 -16.41 -3.54 10.31
CA LEU A 129 -16.21 -4.89 10.85
C LEU A 129 -15.81 -4.89 12.33
N GLU A 130 -15.79 -3.72 12.99
CA GLU A 130 -15.44 -3.60 14.43
C GLU A 130 -16.35 -4.43 15.36
N ASP A 131 -17.56 -4.78 14.90
CA ASP A 131 -18.56 -5.55 15.66
C ASP A 131 -18.72 -7.01 15.19
N LEU A 132 -17.86 -7.52 14.29
CA LEU A 132 -17.90 -8.93 13.91
C LEU A 132 -17.20 -9.82 14.95
N PRO A 133 -17.83 -10.92 15.41
CA PRO A 133 -17.34 -11.78 16.47
C PRO A 133 -16.07 -12.58 16.11
#